data_AF-A0A645EDE2-F1
#
_entry.id   AF-A0A645EDE2-F1
#
_cell.length_a   1.000
_cell.length_b   1.000
_cell.length_c   1.000
_cell.angle_alpha   90.00
_cell.angle_beta   90.00
_cell.angle_gamma   90.00
#
_symmetry.space_group_name_H-M   'P 1'
#
loop_
_entity.id
_entity.type
_entity.pdbx_description
1 polymer ?
#
loop_
_entity_poly.entity_id
_entity_poly.type
_entity_poly.pdbx_seq_one_letter_code
_entity_poly.pdbx_strand_id
1 'polypeptide(L)'
;MMDAESGKIGKTEILKFCIVNIIANFVAWVIVAPVLDIVIYSEPVNLVFAQGVVAFILDAICACVIGSLLLVAYAKTKTSKGSLTKD
;
A
#
# COMPACT_ATOMS: atom_id res chain seq x y z
N MET A 1 3.61 -3.86 -15.44
CA MET A 1 2.52 -2.86 -15.48
C MET A 1 1.26 -3.54 -15.02
N MET A 2 0.54 -2.97 -14.04
CA MET A 2 -0.75 -3.49 -13.56
C MET A 2 -1.76 -3.35 -14.68
N ASP A 3 -2.51 -4.42 -14.99
CA ASP A 3 -3.52 -4.42 -16.06
C ASP A 3 -4.79 -3.70 -15.57
N ALA A 4 -4.65 -2.38 -15.38
CA ALA A 4 -5.75 -1.47 -15.09
C ALA A 4 -6.56 -1.12 -16.35
N GLU A 5 -6.24 -1.75 -17.48
CA GLU A 5 -6.76 -1.43 -18.80
C GLU A 5 -7.95 -2.33 -19.18
N SER A 6 -8.01 -3.56 -18.69
CA SER A 6 -9.14 -4.48 -18.93
C SER A 6 -10.39 -4.23 -18.07
N GLY A 7 -10.43 -3.15 -17.25
CA GLY A 7 -11.62 -2.77 -16.47
C GLY A 7 -12.02 -3.73 -15.34
N LYS A 8 -11.22 -4.77 -15.09
CA LYS A 8 -11.42 -5.73 -14.00
C LYS A 8 -10.20 -5.71 -13.08
N ILE A 9 -10.27 -4.93 -12.01
CA ILE A 9 -9.32 -5.11 -10.91
C ILE A 9 -9.66 -6.43 -10.22
N GLY A 10 -8.91 -7.47 -10.56
CA GLY A 10 -9.02 -8.80 -9.98
C GLY A 10 -8.30 -8.93 -8.64
N LYS A 11 -8.58 -10.03 -7.93
CA LYS A 11 -7.95 -10.38 -6.63
C LYS A 11 -6.41 -10.40 -6.72
N THR A 12 -5.86 -10.76 -7.86
CA THR A 12 -4.41 -10.80 -8.11
C THR A 12 -3.74 -9.42 -8.09
N GLU A 13 -4.41 -8.38 -8.59
CA GLU A 13 -3.85 -7.02 -8.61
C GLU A 13 -3.90 -6.37 -7.22
N ILE A 14 -4.95 -6.64 -6.45
CA ILE A 14 -5.04 -6.26 -5.03
C ILE A 14 -3.93 -6.95 -4.24
N LEU A 15 -3.69 -8.24 -4.48
CA LEU A 15 -2.63 -8.97 -3.79
C LEU A 15 -1.24 -8.39 -4.10
N LYS A 16 -0.94 -8.09 -5.37
CA LYS A 16 0.32 -7.43 -5.77
C LYS A 16 0.47 -6.06 -5.10
N PHE A 17 -0.61 -5.27 -5.07
CA PHE A 17 -0.61 -3.97 -4.41
C PHE A 17 -0.26 -4.10 -2.92
N CYS A 18 -0.91 -5.02 -2.19
CA CYS A 18 -0.65 -5.24 -0.77
C CYS A 18 0.80 -5.68 -0.52
N ILE A 19 1.35 -6.60 -1.33
CA ILE A 19 2.74 -7.08 -1.18
C ILE A 19 3.73 -5.91 -1.33
N VAL A 20 3.59 -5.11 -2.38
CA VAL A 20 4.49 -3.96 -2.60
C VAL A 20 4.33 -2.94 -1.47
N ASN A 21 3.10 -2.68 -1.01
CA ASN A 21 2.85 -1.76 0.10
C ASN A 21 3.49 -2.23 1.42
N ILE A 22 3.40 -3.52 1.72
CA ILE A 22 4.01 -4.11 2.91
C ILE A 22 5.54 -3.96 2.85
N ILE A 23 6.16 -4.26 1.71
CA ILE A 23 7.62 -4.09 1.55
C ILE A 23 8.01 -2.62 1.73
N ALA A 24 7.27 -1.70 1.10
CA ALA A 24 7.53 -0.27 1.20
C ALA A 24 7.38 0.25 2.65
N ASN A 25 6.30 -0.12 3.33
CA ASN A 25 6.07 0.26 4.73
C ASN A 25 7.12 -0.35 5.66
N PHE A 26 7.56 -1.58 5.42
CA PHE A 26 8.61 -2.21 6.21
C PHE A 26 9.91 -1.40 6.10
N VAL A 27 10.33 -1.06 4.87
CA VAL A 27 11.55 -0.27 4.66
C VAL A 27 11.41 1.12 5.30
N ALA A 28 10.26 1.78 5.14
CA ALA A 28 10.04 3.11 5.70
C ALA A 28 10.05 3.11 7.24
N TRP A 29 9.26 2.24 7.87
CA TRP A 29 8.96 2.31 9.30
C TRP A 29 9.84 1.43 10.18
N VAL A 30 10.42 0.35 9.65
CA VAL A 30 11.29 -0.54 10.43
C VAL A 30 12.77 -0.24 10.22
N ILE A 31 13.13 0.39 9.09
CA ILE A 31 14.53 0.69 8.75
C ILE A 31 14.77 2.19 8.74
N VAL A 32 14.13 2.93 7.82
CA VAL A 32 14.49 4.33 7.57
C VAL A 32 14.15 5.23 8.75
N ALA A 33 12.93 5.16 9.27
CA ALA A 33 12.48 6.00 10.39
C ALA A 33 13.29 5.74 11.67
N PRO A 34 13.43 4.50 12.18
CA PRO A 34 14.19 4.26 13.41
C PRO A 34 15.66 4.64 13.30
N VAL A 35 16.28 4.43 12.13
CA VAL A 35 17.67 4.86 11.89
C VAL A 35 17.79 6.38 11.95
N LEU A 36 16.84 7.11 11.35
CA LEU A 36 16.84 8.56 11.38
C LEU A 36 16.60 9.10 12.79
N ASP A 37 15.70 8.47 13.54
CA ASP A 37 15.38 8.84 14.93
C ASP A 37 16.59 8.65 15.86
N ILE A 38 17.36 7.59 15.66
CA ILE A 38 18.61 7.37 16.40
C ILE A 38 19.68 8.40 16.01
N VAL A 39 19.91 8.59 14.70
CA VAL A 39 21.03 9.42 14.20
C VAL A 39 20.81 10.90 14.46
N ILE A 40 19.59 11.40 14.28
CA ILE A 40 19.29 12.83 14.39
C ILE A 40 18.85 13.19 15.81
N TYR A 41 17.96 12.40 16.41
CA TYR A 41 17.33 12.75 17.69
C TYR A 41 17.93 12.02 18.88
N SER A 42 18.89 11.10 18.68
CA SER A 42 19.52 10.30 19.75
C SER A 42 18.49 9.58 20.62
N GLU A 43 17.36 9.19 20.03
CA GLU A 43 16.31 8.50 20.76
C GLU A 43 16.71 7.06 21.16
N PRO A 44 16.18 6.55 22.28
CA PRO A 44 16.52 5.23 22.76
C PRO A 44 16.05 4.14 21.78
N VAL A 45 17.02 3.32 21.34
CA VAL A 45 16.86 2.28 20.30
C VAL A 45 15.67 1.35 20.56
N ASN A 46 15.46 0.92 21.80
CA ASN A 46 14.37 -0.01 22.11
C ASN A 46 12.96 0.60 21.89
N LEU A 47 12.81 1.91 22.07
CA LEU A 47 11.53 2.59 21.92
C LEU A 47 11.23 2.84 20.44
N VAL A 48 12.18 3.39 19.70
CA VAL A 48 11.99 3.74 18.28
C VAL A 48 11.78 2.51 17.39
N PHE A 49 12.43 1.37 17.70
CA PHE A 49 12.15 0.13 17.00
C PHE A 49 10.78 -0.46 17.35
N ALA A 50 10.35 -0.38 18.62
CA ALA A 50 9.00 -0.80 19.00
C ALA A 50 7.93 0.08 18.32
N GLN A 51 8.14 1.40 18.30
CA GLN A 51 7.28 2.35 17.59
C GLN A 51 7.27 2.10 16.08
N GLY A 52 8.44 1.86 15.47
CA GLY A 52 8.57 1.55 14.05
C GLY A 52 7.83 0.28 13.64
N VAL A 53 7.90 -0.79 14.46
CA VAL A 53 7.15 -2.03 14.20
C VAL A 53 5.64 -1.83 14.36
N VAL A 54 5.19 -1.08 15.38
CA VAL A 54 3.76 -0.79 15.57
C VAL A 54 3.24 0.08 14.42
N ALA A 55 3.97 1.13 14.04
CA ALA A 55 3.65 1.98 12.91
C ALA A 55 3.57 1.18 11.61
N PHE A 56 4.57 0.34 11.33
CA PHE A 56 4.58 -0.57 10.20
C PHE A 56 3.30 -1.42 10.10
N ILE A 57 2.88 -2.06 11.19
CA ILE A 57 1.71 -2.94 11.19
C ILE A 57 0.43 -2.13 10.92
N LEU A 58 0.26 -1.01 11.62
CA LEU A 58 -0.94 -0.18 11.49
C LEU A 58 -1.05 0.45 10.09
N ASP A 59 0.04 1.02 9.58
CA ASP A 59 0.08 1.62 8.25
C ASP A 59 -0.08 0.57 7.15
N ALA A 60 0.55 -0.60 7.27
CA ALA A 60 0.39 -1.67 6.28
C ALA A 60 -1.08 -2.13 6.18
N ILE A 61 -1.76 -2.32 7.32
CA ILE A 61 -3.19 -2.67 7.34
C ILE A 61 -4.02 -1.54 6.73
N CYS A 62 -3.80 -0.30 7.17
CA CYS A 62 -4.55 0.87 6.72
C CYS A 62 -4.40 1.07 5.21
N ALA A 63 -3.17 1.01 4.69
CA ALA A 63 -2.85 1.14 3.29
C ALA A 63 -3.45 0.00 2.44
N CYS A 64 -3.43 -1.24 2.92
CA CYS A 64 -4.06 -2.36 2.23
C CYS A 64 -5.59 -2.21 2.14
N VAL A 65 -6.24 -1.81 3.24
CA VAL A 65 -7.70 -1.64 3.29
C VAL A 65 -8.13 -0.44 2.45
N ILE A 66 -7.55 0.74 2.68
CA ILE A 66 -7.92 1.95 1.94
C ILE A 66 -7.50 1.83 0.47
N GLY A 67 -6.30 1.35 0.19
CA GLY A 67 -5.80 1.18 -1.16
C GLY A 67 -6.61 0.18 -1.99
N SER A 68 -7.00 -0.96 -1.41
CA SER A 68 -7.88 -1.91 -2.10
C SER A 68 -9.27 -1.35 -2.35
N LEU A 69 -9.84 -0.60 -1.39
CA LEU A 69 -11.13 0.09 -1.56
C LEU A 69 -11.06 1.12 -2.70
N LEU A 70 -9.99 1.92 -2.75
CA LEU A 70 -9.76 2.90 -3.81
C LEU A 70 -9.57 2.24 -5.18
N LEU A 71 -8.82 1.14 -5.26
CA LEU A 71 -8.67 0.37 -6.49
C LEU A 71 -10.02 -0.15 -6.98
N VAL A 72 -10.84 -0.73 -6.10
CA VAL A 72 -12.19 -1.20 -6.46
C VAL A 72 -13.09 -0.05 -6.89
N ALA A 73 -13.07 1.08 -6.18
CA ALA A 73 -13.85 2.26 -6.53
C ALA A 73 -13.44 2.82 -7.90
N TYR A 74 -12.13 2.93 -8.16
CA TYR A 74 -11.58 3.37 -9.43
C TYR A 74 -11.92 2.42 -10.59
N ALA A 75 -11.87 1.10 -10.35
CA ALA A 75 -12.29 0.12 -11.34
C ALA A 75 -13.78 0.26 -11.72
N LYS A 76 -14.63 0.65 -10.76
CA LYS A 76 -16.06 0.91 -11.00
C LYS A 76 -16.34 2.21 -11.74
N THR A 77 -15.49 3.23 -11.60
CA THR A 77 -15.66 4.50 -12.34
C THR A 77 -15.15 4.40 -13.77
N LYS A 78 -14.22 3.48 -14.06
CA LYS A 78 -13.87 3.10 -15.43
C LYS A 78 -14.96 2.20 -16.02
N THR A 79 -15.80 2.75 -16.90
CA THR A 79 -16.66 1.93 -17.76
C THR A 79 -15.81 0.95 -18.57
N SER A 80 -16.22 -0.32 -18.64
CA SER A 80 -15.57 -1.33 -19.46
C SER A 80 -15.40 -0.81 -20.89
N LYS A 81 -14.16 -0.67 -21.37
CA LYS A 81 -13.87 -0.43 -22.79
C LYS A 81 -14.47 -1.61 -23.56
N GLY A 82 -15.67 -1.42 -24.12
CA GLY A 82 -16.37 -2.45 -24.89
C GLY A 82 -17.90 -2.39 -24.90
N SER A 83 -18.55 -1.54 -24.08
CA SER A 83 -20.04 -1.47 -24.09
C SER A 83 -20.64 -0.63 -25.23
N LEU A 84 -19.82 -0.05 -26.11
CA LEU A 84 -20.31 0.58 -27.34
C LEU A 84 -20.46 -0.50 -28.42
N THR A 85 -21.51 -1.31 -28.34
CA THR A 85 -22.12 -1.85 -29.56
C THR A 85 -22.74 -0.66 -30.27
N LYS A 86 -22.08 -0.21 -31.32
CA LYS A 86 -22.71 0.64 -32.33
C LYS A 86 -23.62 -0.31 -33.13
N ASP A 87 -24.91 0.03 -33.19
CA ASP A 87 -25.85 -0.55 -34.16
C ASP A 87 -25.23 -0.67 -35.57
#